data_AF-A0A961HUB5-F1
#
_entry.id   AF-A0A961HUB5-F1
#
_cell.length_a   1.000
_cell.length_b   1.000
_cell.length_c   1.000
_cell.angle_alpha   90.00
_cell.angle_beta   90.00
_cell.angle_gamma   90.00
#
_symmetry.space_group_name_H-M   'P 1'
#
loop_
_entity.id
_entity.type
_entity.pdbx_description
1 polymer ?
#
loop_
_entity_poly.entity_id
_entity_poly.type
_entity_poly.pdbx_seq_one_letter_code
_entity_poly.pdbx_strand_id
1 'polypeptide(L)'
;MAAKLTHIEGLRQSLHLLEHQEGREQELAHRLRERHLFRYACLGAVGPDIFYFYHILSRKKNARSLYWGNLAHHSRVFELVLNFLDIIRETRHADTREKLTAFALGYISHCAIDIITHPYIFYISGDYYSENPDQATKAQENHLRVEYILDSHLVYHRWGMTPREYNFKQYIAGTDETDDAVGRGIDRDIWQLWVRALERTHASEFKHFYVGSPHRIEKGD
;
A
#
# COMPACT_ATOMS: atom_id res chain seq x y z
N MET A 1 4.03 -13.90 -4.59
CA MET A 1 3.76 -12.57 -4.02
C MET A 1 3.15 -12.83 -2.66
N ALA A 2 3.95 -12.71 -1.61
CA ALA A 2 3.62 -13.18 -0.26
C ALA A 2 4.40 -12.38 0.80
N ALA A 3 4.61 -11.09 0.60
CA ALA A 3 5.29 -10.24 1.60
C ALA A 3 4.36 -9.17 2.19
N LYS A 4 3.05 -9.22 1.91
CA LYS A 4 2.09 -8.16 2.23
C LYS A 4 0.73 -8.66 2.75
N LEU A 5 0.63 -9.94 3.09
CA LEU A 5 -0.55 -10.55 3.71
C LEU A 5 -0.72 -10.11 5.15
N THR A 6 0.39 -9.92 5.86
CA THR A 6 0.40 -9.40 7.23
C THR A 6 -0.31 -8.04 7.32
N HIS A 7 -0.16 -7.14 6.33
CA HIS A 7 -0.89 -5.86 6.33
C HIS A 7 -2.39 -6.02 6.12
N ILE A 8 -2.80 -6.85 5.16
CA ILE A 8 -4.23 -7.14 4.92
C ILE A 8 -4.85 -7.76 6.16
N GLU A 9 -4.12 -8.66 6.81
CA GLU A 9 -4.61 -9.29 8.03
C GLU A 9 -4.65 -8.32 9.21
N GLY A 10 -3.64 -7.47 9.38
CA GLY A 10 -3.65 -6.39 10.34
C GLY A 10 -4.89 -5.50 10.18
N LEU A 11 -5.18 -5.05 8.95
CA LEU A 11 -6.38 -4.29 8.63
C LEU A 11 -7.66 -5.05 9.02
N ARG A 12 -7.79 -6.34 8.67
CA ARG A 12 -8.96 -7.15 9.03
C ARG A 12 -9.17 -7.27 10.52
N GLN A 13 -8.10 -7.51 11.28
CA GLN A 13 -8.17 -7.59 12.73
C GLN A 13 -8.57 -6.25 13.34
N SER A 14 -8.03 -5.14 12.84
CA SER A 14 -8.45 -3.79 13.26
C SER A 14 -9.94 -3.57 13.00
N LEU A 15 -10.44 -3.93 11.81
CA LEU A 15 -11.89 -3.83 11.51
C LEU A 15 -12.72 -4.72 12.45
N HIS A 16 -12.26 -5.92 12.77
CA HIS A 16 -12.94 -6.80 13.73
C HIS A 16 -13.04 -6.21 15.14
N LEU A 17 -11.97 -5.56 15.61
CA LEU A 17 -11.99 -4.89 16.91
C LEU A 17 -12.92 -3.67 16.92
N LEU A 18 -12.98 -2.92 15.81
CA LEU A 18 -13.85 -1.75 15.66
C LEU A 18 -15.35 -2.14 15.62
N GLU A 19 -15.71 -3.32 15.11
CA GLU A 19 -17.10 -3.81 15.11
C GLU A 19 -17.69 -3.95 16.52
N HIS A 20 -16.85 -4.19 17.52
CA HIS A 20 -17.25 -4.38 18.91
C HIS A 20 -17.32 -3.06 19.70
N GLN A 21 -16.98 -1.93 19.07
CA GLN A 21 -17.17 -0.60 19.64
C GLN A 21 -18.61 -0.12 19.40
N GLU A 22 -18.96 1.05 19.92
CA GLU A 22 -20.26 1.69 19.68
C GLU A 22 -20.10 2.93 18.79
N GLY A 23 -21.17 3.31 18.07
CA GLY A 23 -21.19 4.55 17.31
C GLY A 23 -20.36 4.52 16.02
N ARG A 24 -19.46 5.50 15.83
CA ARG A 24 -18.81 5.79 14.54
C ARG A 24 -17.82 4.70 14.13
N GLU A 25 -17.14 4.11 15.11
CA GLU A 25 -16.16 3.04 14.95
C GLU A 25 -16.83 1.79 14.37
N GLN A 26 -17.97 1.42 14.94
CA GLN A 26 -18.77 0.29 14.47
C GLN A 26 -19.31 0.55 13.07
N GLU A 27 -19.87 1.73 12.81
CA GLU A 27 -20.39 2.10 11.48
C GLU A 27 -19.28 2.09 10.41
N LEU A 28 -18.10 2.58 10.75
CA LEU A 28 -16.92 2.55 9.87
C LEU A 28 -16.51 1.11 9.54
N ALA A 29 -16.47 0.24 10.55
CA ALA A 29 -16.10 -1.16 10.36
C ALA A 29 -17.07 -1.90 9.43
N HIS A 30 -18.37 -1.69 9.62
CA HIS A 30 -19.41 -2.29 8.77
C HIS A 30 -19.27 -1.81 7.31
N ARG A 31 -19.12 -0.49 7.10
CA ARG A 31 -18.92 0.07 5.75
C ARG A 31 -17.67 -0.47 5.06
N LEU A 32 -16.53 -0.46 5.74
CA LEU A 32 -15.26 -0.93 5.15
C LEU A 32 -15.24 -2.44 4.87
N ARG A 33 -16.17 -3.22 5.42
CA ARG A 33 -16.33 -4.64 5.12
C ARG A 33 -17.19 -4.91 3.88
N GLU A 34 -17.88 -3.91 3.36
CA GLU A 34 -18.52 -4.04 2.06
C GLU A 34 -17.47 -4.38 1.01
N ARG A 35 -17.72 -5.44 0.23
CA ARG A 35 -16.71 -6.06 -0.64
C ARG A 35 -15.97 -5.06 -1.52
N HIS A 36 -16.67 -4.08 -2.06
CA HIS A 36 -16.08 -3.08 -2.95
C HIS A 36 -15.12 -2.13 -2.21
N LEU A 37 -15.50 -1.58 -1.05
CA LEU A 37 -14.64 -0.71 -0.24
C LEU A 37 -13.49 -1.48 0.41
N PHE A 38 -13.75 -2.71 0.87
CA PHE A 38 -12.73 -3.55 1.49
C PHE A 38 -11.53 -3.77 0.56
N ARG A 39 -11.78 -3.92 -0.75
CA ARG A 39 -10.73 -4.09 -1.75
C ARG A 39 -9.87 -2.84 -1.94
N TYR A 40 -10.44 -1.65 -1.81
CA TYR A 40 -9.68 -0.40 -1.83
C TYR A 40 -8.91 -0.19 -0.53
N ALA A 41 -9.46 -0.57 0.61
CA ALA A 41 -8.73 -0.57 1.89
C ALA A 41 -7.54 -1.54 1.87
N CYS A 42 -7.72 -2.74 1.33
CA CYS A 42 -6.61 -3.68 1.14
C CYS A 42 -5.57 -3.14 0.15
N LEU A 43 -6.00 -2.49 -0.94
CA LEU A 43 -5.08 -1.80 -1.86
C LEU A 43 -4.28 -0.71 -1.15
N GLY A 44 -4.89 0.05 -0.24
CA GLY A 44 -4.19 1.01 0.62
C GLY A 44 -3.18 0.34 1.57
N ALA A 45 -3.58 -0.76 2.19
CA ALA A 45 -2.76 -1.51 3.15
C ALA A 45 -1.50 -2.15 2.53
N VAL A 46 -1.46 -2.30 1.21
CA VAL A 46 -0.28 -2.81 0.48
C VAL A 46 0.28 -1.81 -0.51
N GLY A 47 -0.37 -0.66 -0.67
CA GLY A 47 -0.17 0.29 -1.76
C GLY A 47 1.24 0.86 -1.84
N PRO A 48 1.83 1.33 -0.72
CA PRO A 48 3.22 1.79 -0.68
C PRO A 48 4.20 0.75 -1.24
N ASP A 49 3.99 -0.52 -0.93
CA ASP A 49 4.92 -1.58 -1.33
C ASP A 49 4.86 -1.95 -2.80
N ILE A 50 3.74 -1.65 -3.49
CA ILE A 50 3.59 -1.94 -4.92
C ILE A 50 4.71 -1.27 -5.73
N PHE A 51 5.19 -0.10 -5.30
CA PHE A 51 6.29 0.62 -5.93
C PHE A 51 7.60 -0.19 -5.96
N TYR A 52 7.85 -1.08 -4.99
CA TYR A 52 9.04 -1.94 -4.99
C TYR A 52 8.98 -3.05 -6.05
N PHE A 53 7.78 -3.46 -6.45
CA PHE A 53 7.55 -4.56 -7.39
C PHE A 53 7.15 -4.10 -8.80
N TYR A 54 7.04 -2.79 -9.02
CA TYR A 54 6.66 -2.23 -10.30
C TYR A 54 7.87 -2.11 -11.26
N HIS A 55 7.62 -2.41 -12.54
CA HIS A 55 8.62 -2.33 -13.62
C HIS A 55 9.93 -3.10 -13.41
N ILE A 56 9.95 -4.21 -12.67
CA ILE A 56 11.16 -5.01 -12.37
C ILE A 56 11.99 -5.35 -13.62
N LEU A 57 11.34 -5.58 -14.77
CA LEU A 57 12.00 -5.88 -16.05
C LEU A 57 12.65 -4.67 -16.74
N SER A 58 12.45 -3.46 -16.24
CA SER A 58 12.98 -2.21 -16.80
C SER A 58 13.73 -1.42 -15.73
N ARG A 59 15.06 -1.56 -15.70
CA ARG A 59 15.93 -0.93 -14.69
C ARG A 59 15.66 0.57 -14.48
N LYS A 60 15.53 1.34 -15.57
CA LYS A 60 15.28 2.80 -15.51
C LYS A 60 13.92 3.13 -14.87
N LYS A 61 12.89 2.35 -15.19
CA LYS A 61 11.54 2.56 -14.67
C LYS A 61 11.40 2.06 -13.23
N ASN A 62 12.02 0.92 -12.92
CA ASN A 62 12.10 0.40 -11.57
C ASN A 62 12.82 1.39 -10.64
N ALA A 63 13.96 1.96 -11.05
CA ALA A 63 14.65 2.98 -10.24
C ALA A 63 13.76 4.19 -9.87
N ARG A 64 12.89 4.63 -10.78
CA ARG A 64 11.92 5.70 -10.50
C ARG A 64 10.81 5.23 -9.56
N SER A 65 10.31 4.03 -9.75
CA SER A 65 9.29 3.46 -8.86
C SER A 65 9.83 3.29 -7.44
N LEU A 66 11.05 2.77 -7.29
CA LEU A 66 11.77 2.69 -6.02
C LEU A 66 11.94 4.05 -5.35
N TYR A 67 12.25 5.10 -6.13
CA TYR A 67 12.37 6.46 -5.60
C TYR A 67 11.06 6.95 -4.97
N TRP A 68 9.95 6.81 -5.68
CA TRP A 68 8.63 7.19 -5.17
C TRP A 68 8.16 6.30 -4.01
N GLY A 69 8.43 5.00 -4.06
CA GLY A 69 8.16 4.07 -2.96
C GLY A 69 8.93 4.45 -1.70
N ASN A 70 10.21 4.82 -1.81
CA ASN A 70 11.01 5.27 -0.67
C ASN A 70 10.47 6.58 -0.07
N LEU A 71 10.01 7.53 -0.89
CA LEU A 71 9.38 8.74 -0.37
C LEU A 71 8.09 8.39 0.40
N ALA A 72 7.25 7.53 -0.16
CA ALA A 72 6.00 7.10 0.46
C ALA A 72 6.20 6.39 1.82
N HIS A 73 7.30 5.65 2.02
CA HIS A 73 7.57 4.95 3.28
C HIS A 73 8.40 5.74 4.30
N HIS A 74 9.28 6.63 3.85
CA HIS A 74 10.35 7.15 4.72
C HIS A 74 10.46 8.67 4.77
N SER A 75 9.72 9.41 3.95
CA SER A 75 9.84 10.87 3.88
C SER A 75 8.49 11.54 3.97
N ARG A 76 8.30 12.41 4.98
CA ARG A 76 7.09 13.23 5.13
C ARG A 76 5.79 12.41 5.04
N VAL A 77 5.81 11.19 5.57
CA VAL A 77 4.71 10.21 5.46
C VAL A 77 3.46 10.74 6.14
N PHE A 78 3.61 11.41 7.28
CA PHE A 78 2.48 12.02 7.97
C PHE A 78 1.84 13.12 7.12
N GLU A 79 2.64 13.98 6.50
CA GLU A 79 2.16 15.00 5.57
C GLU A 79 1.50 14.39 4.33
N LEU A 80 2.00 13.26 3.83
CA LEU A 80 1.37 12.52 2.75
C LEU A 80 -0.04 12.03 3.14
N VAL A 81 -0.18 11.47 4.34
CA VAL A 81 -1.48 11.06 4.89
C VAL A 81 -2.41 12.26 5.05
N LEU A 82 -1.94 13.39 5.59
CA LEU A 82 -2.73 14.61 5.69
C LEU A 82 -3.21 15.09 4.33
N ASN A 83 -2.34 15.06 3.31
CA ASN A 83 -2.70 15.42 1.95
C ASN A 83 -3.73 14.48 1.34
N PHE A 84 -3.70 13.17 1.64
CA PHE A 84 -4.79 12.26 1.26
C PHE A 84 -6.12 12.71 1.89
N LEU A 85 -6.14 12.98 3.18
CA LEU A 85 -7.35 13.37 3.90
C LEU A 85 -7.91 14.72 3.41
N ASP A 86 -7.06 15.69 3.10
CA ASP A 86 -7.49 16.96 2.53
C ASP A 86 -8.11 16.78 1.13
N ILE A 87 -7.50 15.96 0.26
CA ILE A 87 -8.05 15.64 -1.07
C ILE A 87 -9.40 14.90 -0.95
N ILE A 88 -9.52 13.96 -0.01
CA ILE A 88 -10.77 13.27 0.31
C ILE A 88 -11.85 14.27 0.74
N ARG A 89 -11.51 15.21 1.64
CA ARG A 89 -12.45 16.25 2.11
C ARG A 89 -12.91 17.17 0.97
N GLU A 90 -12.03 17.47 0.02
CA GLU A 90 -12.34 18.27 -1.18
C GLU A 90 -13.19 17.49 -2.21
N THR A 91 -13.30 16.16 -2.10
CA THR A 91 -13.98 15.31 -3.06
C THR A 91 -15.51 15.38 -2.92
N ARG A 92 -16.18 15.83 -3.99
CA ARG A 92 -17.63 16.09 -4.00
C ARG A 92 -18.46 14.82 -4.18
N HIS A 93 -18.05 13.91 -5.07
CA HIS A 93 -18.80 12.69 -5.36
C HIS A 93 -18.69 11.72 -4.19
N ALA A 94 -19.83 11.29 -3.65
CA ALA A 94 -19.89 10.46 -2.44
C ALA A 94 -19.14 9.13 -2.62
N ASP A 95 -19.46 8.39 -3.68
CA ASP A 95 -18.83 7.07 -3.94
C ASP A 95 -17.32 7.16 -4.12
N THR A 96 -16.83 8.18 -4.84
CA THR A 96 -15.39 8.44 -4.96
C THR A 96 -14.80 8.76 -3.60
N ARG A 97 -15.43 9.63 -2.81
CA ARG A 97 -14.94 9.98 -1.47
C ARG A 97 -14.86 8.76 -0.57
N GLU A 98 -15.85 7.87 -0.58
CA GLU A 98 -15.84 6.63 0.22
C GLU A 98 -14.73 5.69 -0.23
N LYS A 99 -14.57 5.49 -1.55
CA LYS A 99 -13.47 4.72 -2.13
C LYS A 99 -12.10 5.25 -1.70
N LEU A 100 -11.87 6.56 -1.84
CA LEU A 100 -10.61 7.20 -1.44
C LEU A 100 -10.39 7.11 0.08
N THR A 101 -11.46 7.22 0.87
CA THR A 101 -11.42 7.06 2.33
C THR A 101 -11.00 5.65 2.71
N ALA A 102 -11.58 4.63 2.09
CA ALA A 102 -11.20 3.24 2.31
C ALA A 102 -9.71 3.02 2.02
N PHE A 103 -9.23 3.51 0.88
CA PHE A 103 -7.81 3.45 0.53
C PHE A 103 -6.92 4.14 1.57
N ALA A 104 -7.23 5.37 1.98
CA ALA A 104 -6.43 6.11 2.95
C ALA A 104 -6.39 5.42 4.33
N LEU A 105 -7.51 4.84 4.78
CA LEU A 105 -7.54 4.06 6.03
C LEU A 105 -6.71 2.77 5.93
N GLY A 106 -6.73 2.13 4.76
CA GLY A 106 -5.79 1.05 4.44
C GLY A 106 -4.34 1.48 4.57
N TYR A 107 -3.98 2.62 3.99
CA TYR A 107 -2.63 3.19 4.07
C TYR A 107 -2.21 3.49 5.52
N ILE A 108 -3.10 4.09 6.32
CA ILE A 108 -2.85 4.35 7.73
C ILE A 108 -2.60 3.03 8.47
N SER A 109 -3.39 1.98 8.18
CA SER A 109 -3.17 0.65 8.73
C SER A 109 -1.81 0.08 8.32
N HIS A 110 -1.37 0.29 7.08
CA HIS A 110 -0.03 -0.11 6.63
C HIS A 110 1.05 0.54 7.50
N CYS A 111 1.01 1.86 7.66
CA CYS A 111 1.98 2.58 8.50
C CYS A 111 1.98 2.07 9.95
N ALA A 112 0.82 1.81 10.53
CA ALA A 112 0.73 1.29 11.90
C ALA A 112 1.38 -0.09 12.04
N ILE A 113 1.17 -0.98 11.06
CA ILE A 113 1.78 -2.32 11.05
C ILE A 113 3.30 -2.23 10.87
N ASP A 114 3.79 -1.39 9.96
CA ASP A 114 5.23 -1.16 9.77
C ASP A 114 5.90 -0.66 11.06
N ILE A 115 5.31 0.35 11.71
CA ILE A 115 5.83 0.91 12.97
C ILE A 115 5.99 -0.17 14.05
N ILE A 116 5.04 -1.11 14.13
CA ILE A 116 5.06 -2.17 15.15
C ILE A 116 6.02 -3.30 14.77
N THR A 117 6.11 -3.66 13.49
CA THR A 117 6.82 -4.87 13.05
C THR A 117 8.28 -4.62 12.71
N HIS A 118 8.62 -3.44 12.17
CA HIS A 118 9.97 -3.12 11.72
C HIS A 118 11.05 -3.18 12.81
N PRO A 119 10.81 -2.81 14.09
CA PRO A 119 11.82 -2.98 15.14
C PRO A 119 12.31 -4.43 15.25
N TYR A 120 11.40 -5.40 15.20
CA TYR A 120 11.75 -6.81 15.23
C TYR A 120 12.39 -7.27 13.92
N ILE A 121 11.82 -6.88 12.77
CA ILE A 121 12.31 -7.29 11.45
C ILE A 121 13.75 -6.79 11.24
N PHE A 122 14.04 -5.52 11.54
CA PHE A 122 15.39 -4.96 11.45
C PHE A 122 16.37 -5.63 12.41
N TYR A 123 15.93 -5.97 13.63
CA TYR A 123 16.78 -6.67 14.58
C TYR A 123 17.28 -8.01 14.03
N ILE A 124 16.44 -8.77 13.33
CA ILE A 124 16.82 -10.10 12.80
C ILE A 124 17.36 -10.08 11.37
N SER A 125 17.07 -9.04 10.58
CA SER A 125 17.53 -8.95 9.18
C SER A 125 18.96 -8.45 9.06
N GLY A 126 19.43 -7.67 10.04
CA GLY A 126 20.77 -7.10 10.09
C GLY A 126 20.76 -5.59 9.91
N ASP A 127 21.95 -5.00 9.78
CA ASP A 127 22.09 -3.54 9.70
C ASP A 127 21.69 -2.99 8.33
N TYR A 128 20.41 -2.62 8.21
CA TYR A 128 19.82 -1.99 7.04
C TYR A 128 20.46 -0.63 6.71
N TYR A 129 20.98 0.07 7.72
CA TYR A 129 21.54 1.42 7.61
C TYR A 129 23.06 1.45 7.58
N SER A 130 23.69 0.29 7.39
CA SER A 130 25.14 0.14 7.31
C SER A 130 25.75 1.05 6.23
N GLU A 131 26.84 1.75 6.57
CA GLU A 131 27.65 2.50 5.60
C GLU A 131 28.35 1.57 4.58
N ASN A 132 28.55 0.30 4.92
CA ASN A 132 29.02 -0.72 3.99
C ASN A 132 27.86 -1.18 3.08
N PRO A 133 27.93 -0.95 1.75
CA PRO A 133 26.86 -1.29 0.82
C PRO A 133 26.52 -2.79 0.74
N ASP A 134 27.51 -3.67 0.90
CA ASP A 134 27.29 -5.13 0.83
C ASP A 134 26.48 -5.61 2.04
N GLN A 135 26.79 -5.07 3.22
CA GLN A 135 26.07 -5.37 4.45
C GLN A 135 24.65 -4.81 4.40
N ALA A 136 24.47 -3.56 3.96
CA ALA A 136 23.14 -2.96 3.81
C ALA A 136 22.27 -3.71 2.80
N THR A 137 22.84 -4.08 1.64
CA THR A 137 22.17 -4.91 0.63
C THR A 137 21.76 -6.25 1.22
N LYS A 138 22.66 -6.89 2.00
CA LYS A 138 22.35 -8.17 2.62
C LYS A 138 21.24 -8.07 3.66
N ALA A 139 21.24 -7.01 4.47
CA ALA A 139 20.18 -6.74 5.42
C ALA A 139 18.84 -6.52 4.72
N GLN A 140 18.81 -5.79 3.59
CA GLN A 140 17.60 -5.59 2.79
C GLN A 140 17.07 -6.91 2.20
N GLU A 141 17.94 -7.79 1.68
CA GLU A 141 17.53 -9.13 1.24
C GLU A 141 16.93 -9.96 2.37
N ASN A 142 17.56 -9.92 3.55
CA ASN A 142 17.09 -10.65 4.73
C ASN A 142 15.77 -10.08 5.24
N HIS A 143 15.57 -8.75 5.20
CA HIS A 143 14.31 -8.09 5.56
C HIS A 143 13.17 -8.67 4.74
N LEU A 144 13.32 -8.69 3.41
CA LEU A 144 12.33 -9.27 2.51
C LEU A 144 12.09 -10.75 2.84
N ARG A 145 13.14 -11.54 3.11
CA ARG A 145 12.99 -12.96 3.49
C ARG A 145 12.18 -13.14 4.76
N VAL A 146 12.41 -12.30 5.77
CA VAL A 146 11.66 -12.32 7.03
C VAL A 146 10.19 -12.02 6.79
N GLU A 147 9.87 -10.96 6.05
CA GLU A 147 8.48 -10.63 5.68
C GLU A 147 7.80 -11.80 4.95
N TYR A 148 8.49 -12.41 3.97
CA TYR A 148 7.97 -13.58 3.24
C TYR A 148 7.71 -14.78 4.15
N ILE A 149 8.58 -15.04 5.12
CA ILE A 149 8.43 -16.14 6.07
C ILE A 149 7.25 -15.88 7.00
N LEU A 150 7.12 -14.66 7.52
CA LEU A 150 6.00 -14.27 8.40
C LEU A 150 4.66 -14.44 7.70
N ASP A 151 4.54 -13.95 6.47
CA ASP A 151 3.35 -14.13 5.65
C ASP A 151 3.05 -15.61 5.36
N SER A 152 4.08 -16.39 5.00
CA SER A 152 3.93 -17.81 4.74
C SER A 152 3.45 -18.57 5.98
N HIS A 153 4.02 -18.24 7.13
CA HIS A 153 3.63 -18.80 8.41
C HIS A 153 2.19 -18.41 8.76
N LEU A 154 1.81 -17.14 8.59
CA LEU A 154 0.49 -16.63 8.87
C LEU A 154 -0.60 -17.33 8.04
N VAL A 155 -0.36 -17.48 6.73
CA VAL A 155 -1.31 -18.16 5.83
C VAL A 155 -1.50 -19.62 6.23
N TYR A 156 -0.40 -20.32 6.46
CA TYR A 156 -0.43 -21.71 6.86
C TYR A 156 -1.16 -21.89 8.21
N HIS A 157 -0.82 -21.06 9.20
CA HIS A 157 -1.40 -21.13 10.53
C HIS A 157 -2.91 -20.84 10.53
N ARG A 158 -3.37 -19.88 9.72
CA ARG A 158 -4.79 -19.48 9.69
C ARG A 158 -5.68 -20.35 8.81
N TRP A 159 -5.16 -20.79 7.67
CA TRP A 159 -5.99 -21.43 6.64
C TRP A 159 -5.46 -22.78 6.17
N GLY A 160 -4.32 -23.25 6.68
CA GLY A 160 -3.68 -24.49 6.22
C GLY A 160 -3.20 -24.42 4.76
N MET A 161 -3.10 -23.22 4.19
CA MET A 161 -2.72 -22.98 2.80
C MET A 161 -1.25 -22.61 2.69
N THR A 162 -0.67 -22.89 1.53
CA THR A 162 0.59 -22.28 1.10
C THR A 162 0.32 -20.89 0.50
N PRO A 163 1.30 -19.99 0.44
CA PRO A 163 1.15 -18.71 -0.25
C PRO A 163 0.78 -18.81 -1.74
N ARG A 164 1.04 -19.98 -2.36
CA ARG A 164 0.67 -20.23 -3.76
C ARG A 164 -0.82 -20.50 -3.93
N GLU A 165 -1.44 -21.11 -2.92
CA GLU A 165 -2.88 -21.42 -2.91
C GLU A 165 -3.71 -20.21 -2.46
N TYR A 166 -3.10 -19.31 -1.69
CA TYR A 166 -3.77 -18.09 -1.23
C TYR A 166 -4.08 -17.15 -2.41
N ASN A 167 -5.36 -16.97 -2.71
CA ASN A 167 -5.81 -16.06 -3.76
C ASN A 167 -5.73 -14.60 -3.27
N PHE A 168 -4.55 -13.99 -3.36
CA PHE A 168 -4.32 -12.59 -2.98
C PHE A 168 -5.12 -11.58 -3.83
N LYS A 169 -5.27 -11.86 -5.12
CA LYS A 169 -5.89 -10.94 -6.09
C LYS A 169 -7.31 -10.57 -5.69
N GLN A 170 -8.08 -11.51 -5.16
CA GLN A 170 -9.48 -11.25 -4.75
C GLN A 170 -9.63 -10.08 -3.75
N TYR A 171 -8.56 -9.71 -3.04
CA TYR A 171 -8.58 -8.64 -2.04
C TYR A 171 -8.09 -7.30 -2.57
N ILE A 172 -7.47 -7.23 -3.75
CA ILE A 172 -6.93 -5.99 -4.28
C ILE A 172 -7.83 -5.47 -5.39
N ALA A 173 -8.31 -4.23 -5.26
CA ALA A 173 -9.07 -3.56 -6.31
C ALA A 173 -8.25 -3.43 -7.61
N GLY A 174 -8.89 -3.55 -8.78
CA GLY A 174 -8.24 -3.45 -10.09
C GLY A 174 -7.49 -4.70 -10.56
N THR A 175 -7.79 -5.87 -9.97
CA THR A 175 -7.13 -7.15 -10.33
C THR A 175 -8.09 -8.21 -10.91
N ASP A 176 -9.38 -7.91 -11.04
CA ASP A 176 -10.37 -8.83 -11.65
C ASP A 176 -10.44 -8.64 -13.17
N GLU A 177 -10.73 -9.72 -13.91
CA GLU A 177 -10.89 -9.70 -15.37
C GLU A 177 -12.19 -9.02 -15.84
N THR A 178 -13.16 -8.84 -14.94
CA THR A 178 -14.48 -8.24 -15.20
C THR A 178 -14.53 -6.72 -14.97
N ASP A 179 -13.41 -6.09 -14.57
CA ASP A 179 -13.31 -4.62 -14.58
C ASP A 179 -13.05 -4.19 -16.04
N ASP A 180 -14.14 -4.05 -16.78
CA ASP A 180 -14.21 -3.94 -18.23
C ASP A 180 -13.27 -2.88 -18.86
N ALA A 181 -12.56 -3.33 -19.90
CA ALA A 181 -12.22 -2.60 -21.12
C ALA A 181 -11.33 -1.33 -21.10
N VAL A 182 -10.72 -0.94 -19.97
CA VAL A 182 -9.61 0.05 -19.99
C VAL A 182 -8.37 -0.53 -19.30
N GLY A 183 -7.65 -1.33 -20.08
CA GLY A 183 -6.31 -1.90 -19.86
C GLY A 183 -5.64 -1.78 -18.49
N ARG A 184 -5.43 -2.93 -17.82
CA ARG A 184 -4.30 -3.26 -16.91
C ARG A 184 -3.71 -2.06 -16.13
N GLY A 185 -4.53 -1.37 -15.34
CA GLY A 185 -4.13 -0.14 -14.66
C GLY A 185 -4.77 0.02 -13.29
N ILE A 186 -4.12 0.79 -12.43
CA ILE A 186 -4.67 1.25 -11.16
C ILE A 186 -5.96 2.06 -11.38
N ASP A 187 -6.91 1.99 -10.44
CA ASP A 187 -8.13 2.81 -10.45
C ASP A 187 -7.79 4.30 -10.62
N ARG A 188 -8.48 4.98 -11.53
CA ARG A 188 -8.17 6.37 -11.92
C ARG A 188 -8.27 7.35 -10.76
N ASP A 189 -9.18 7.15 -9.82
CA ASP A 189 -9.34 8.05 -8.68
C ASP A 189 -8.23 7.81 -7.65
N ILE A 190 -7.84 6.53 -7.45
CA ILE A 190 -6.70 6.17 -6.59
C ILE A 190 -5.40 6.72 -7.17
N TRP A 191 -5.20 6.60 -8.47
CA TRP A 191 -4.06 7.19 -9.15
C TRP A 191 -4.03 8.72 -9.00
N GLN A 192 -5.16 9.41 -9.23
CA GLN A 192 -5.24 10.86 -9.04
C GLN A 192 -4.97 11.28 -7.60
N LEU A 193 -5.45 10.50 -6.61
CA LEU A 193 -5.16 10.72 -5.20
C LEU A 193 -3.65 10.66 -4.96
N TRP A 194 -2.98 9.60 -5.42
CA TRP A 194 -1.52 9.45 -5.30
C TRP A 194 -0.76 10.59 -5.92
N VAL A 195 -1.04 10.89 -7.19
CA VAL A 195 -0.30 11.91 -7.95
C VAL A 195 -0.43 13.27 -7.29
N ARG A 196 -1.65 13.69 -6.93
CA ARG A 196 -1.90 14.97 -6.26
C ARG A 196 -1.29 15.02 -4.86
N ALA A 197 -1.35 13.93 -4.10
CA ALA A 197 -0.79 13.90 -2.76
C ALA A 197 0.74 13.93 -2.80
N LEU A 198 1.39 13.17 -3.70
CA LEU A 198 2.83 13.21 -3.90
C LEU A 198 3.30 14.58 -4.39
N GLU A 199 2.56 15.21 -5.30
CA GLU A 199 2.83 16.58 -5.75
C GLU A 199 2.73 17.60 -4.59
N ARG A 200 1.70 17.51 -3.74
CA ARG A 200 1.55 18.38 -2.57
C ARG A 200 2.64 18.14 -1.53
N THR A 201 3.01 16.89 -1.27
CA THR A 201 3.96 16.53 -0.20
C THR A 201 5.41 16.76 -0.61
N HIS A 202 5.75 16.45 -1.85
CA HIS A 202 7.11 16.43 -2.39
C HIS A 202 7.21 17.29 -3.66
N ALA A 203 6.74 18.54 -3.59
CA ALA A 203 6.61 19.41 -4.76
C ALA A 203 7.93 19.59 -5.54
N SER A 204 9.06 19.64 -4.85
CA SER A 204 10.38 19.74 -5.48
C SER A 204 10.71 18.45 -6.24
N GLU A 205 10.62 17.31 -5.58
CA GLU A 205 10.91 16.00 -6.15
C GLU A 205 9.97 15.69 -7.32
N PHE A 206 8.69 16.05 -7.18
CA PHE A 206 7.68 15.87 -8.20
C PHE A 206 8.01 16.66 -9.47
N LYS A 207 8.39 17.93 -9.33
CA LYS A 207 8.80 18.77 -10.47
C LYS A 207 10.00 18.21 -11.24
N HIS A 208 10.92 17.51 -10.57
CA HIS A 208 12.18 17.06 -11.19
C HIS A 208 12.15 15.58 -11.64
N PHE A 209 11.38 14.73 -10.96
CA PHE A 209 11.45 13.28 -11.13
C PHE A 209 10.14 12.63 -11.59
N TYR A 210 8.99 13.29 -11.47
CA TYR A 210 7.74 12.78 -12.03
C TYR A 210 7.74 13.00 -13.56
N VAL A 211 7.45 11.94 -14.31
CA VAL A 211 7.48 11.97 -15.78
C VAL A 211 6.11 11.74 -16.41
N GLY A 212 5.08 11.64 -15.56
CA GLY A 212 3.72 11.35 -15.96
C GLY A 212 2.88 12.57 -16.25
N SER A 213 1.60 12.34 -16.51
CA SER A 213 0.61 13.43 -16.57
C SER A 213 -0.11 13.57 -15.24
N PRO A 214 -0.49 14.79 -14.81
CA PRO A 214 -1.37 15.00 -13.67
C PRO A 214 -2.87 14.81 -14.00
N HIS A 215 -3.23 14.61 -15.28
CA HIS A 215 -4.62 14.63 -15.75
C HIS A 215 -5.10 13.31 -16.37
N ARG A 216 -4.17 12.49 -16.88
CA ARG A 216 -4.46 11.19 -17.51
C ARG A 216 -3.36 10.18 -17.18
N ILE A 217 -3.71 8.90 -17.14
CA ILE A 217 -2.72 7.82 -16.98
C ILE A 217 -2.02 7.62 -18.34
N GLU A 218 -0.71 7.87 -18.39
CA GLU A 218 0.14 7.66 -19.57
C GLU A 218 1.05 6.43 -19.44
N LYS A 219 1.64 5.99 -20.56
CA LYS A 219 2.54 4.83 -20.59
C LYS A 219 3.86 5.15 -19.87
N GLY A 220 3.93 4.86 -18.58
CA GLY A 220 5.09 5.17 -17.73
C GLY A 220 4.73 5.74 -16.37
N ASP A 221 3.44 6.02 -16.15
CA ASP A 221 2.83 6.32 -14.85
C ASP A 221 2.75 5.09 -13.94
#